data_AF-A0A538N925-F1
#
_entry.id   AF-A0A538N925-F1
#
_cell.length_a   1.000
_cell.length_b   1.000
_cell.length_c   1.000
_cell.angle_alpha   90.00
_cell.angle_beta   90.00
_cell.angle_gamma   90.00
#
_symmetry.space_group_name_H-M   'P 1'
#
loop_
_entity.id
_entity.type
_entity.pdbx_description
1 polymer ?
#
loop_
_entity_poly.entity_id
_entity_poly.type
_entity_poly.pdbx_seq_one_letter_code
_entity_poly.pdbx_strand_id
1 'polypeptide(L)'
;MYERLTLEAFQSGLSWLTILRKRPAFRTAFAGFAIDTVARFGPDDEARLLADPGIVRNRAKIDAAIANARAAAGLPDGLAALLWSFAPPPRARRPVSFAEVPAATAESKAMAKELKRRGFRFVGPTTAYAMMQATGMVDDHLAGCFVAAA
;
A
#
# COMPACT_ATOMS: atom_id res chain seq x y z
N MET A 1 7.29 -3.38 -3.13
CA MET A 1 6.28 -3.42 -2.04
C MET A 1 6.00 -2.06 -1.43
N TYR A 2 7.01 -1.29 -1.00
CA TYR A 2 6.79 0.01 -0.35
C TYR A 2 5.99 1.02 -1.20
N GLU A 3 6.31 1.16 -2.50
CA GLU A 3 5.51 2.00 -3.42
C GLU A 3 4.01 1.66 -3.35
N ARG A 4 3.65 0.37 -3.41
CA ARG A 4 2.25 -0.04 -3.40
C ARG A 4 1.59 0.30 -2.07
N LEU A 5 2.23 -0.04 -0.96
CA LEU A 5 1.73 0.28 0.39
C LEU A 5 1.42 1.78 0.53
N THR A 6 2.34 2.63 0.08
CA THR A 6 2.17 4.08 0.14
C THR A 6 1.02 4.54 -0.75
N LEU A 7 0.92 4.06 -1.99
CA LEU A 7 -0.18 4.46 -2.88
C LEU A 7 -1.56 4.04 -2.35
N GLU A 8 -1.69 2.85 -1.74
CA GLU A 8 -2.93 2.43 -1.08
C GLU A 8 -3.28 3.34 0.12
N ALA A 9 -2.28 3.75 0.91
CA ALA A 9 -2.50 4.72 1.98
C ALA A 9 -2.98 6.09 1.44
N PHE A 10 -2.48 6.52 0.29
CA PHE A 10 -2.91 7.75 -0.36
C PHE A 10 -4.32 7.68 -0.95
N GLN A 11 -4.84 6.48 -1.24
CA GLN A 11 -6.17 6.29 -1.83
C GLN A 11 -7.32 6.69 -0.90
N SER A 12 -7.15 6.71 0.44
CA SER A 12 -8.27 6.96 1.36
C SER A 12 -9.04 8.26 1.02
N GLY A 13 -10.34 8.15 0.74
CA GLY A 13 -11.20 9.27 0.35
C GLY A 13 -11.09 9.70 -1.13
N LEU A 14 -10.40 8.93 -1.97
CA LEU A 14 -10.25 9.17 -3.42
C LEU A 14 -10.54 7.88 -4.20
N SER A 15 -10.81 8.01 -5.51
CA SER A 15 -10.84 6.84 -6.39
C SER A 15 -9.41 6.32 -6.64
N TRP A 16 -9.26 5.00 -6.82
CA TRP A 16 -7.97 4.40 -7.17
C TRP A 16 -7.42 4.96 -8.50
N LEU A 17 -8.30 5.25 -9.46
CA LEU A 17 -7.92 5.86 -10.74
C LEU A 17 -7.21 7.21 -10.57
N THR A 18 -7.63 8.03 -9.60
CA THR A 18 -6.95 9.30 -9.27
C THR A 18 -5.50 9.06 -8.84
N ILE A 19 -5.27 8.05 -8.00
CA ILE A 19 -3.92 7.70 -7.54
C ILE A 19 -3.08 7.13 -8.68
N LEU A 20 -3.64 6.24 -9.50
CA LEU A 20 -2.95 5.66 -10.66
C LEU A 20 -2.48 6.73 -11.65
N ARG A 21 -3.35 7.72 -11.97
CA ARG A 21 -3.00 8.83 -12.87
C ARG A 21 -1.85 9.70 -12.32
N LYS A 22 -1.75 9.82 -10.99
CA LYS A 22 -0.70 10.57 -10.31
C LYS A 22 0.57 9.75 -10.04
N ARG A 23 0.55 8.43 -10.28
CA ARG A 23 1.65 7.50 -9.95
C ARG A 23 3.03 7.95 -10.50
N PRO A 24 3.18 8.44 -11.74
CA PRO A 24 4.47 8.95 -12.21
C PRO A 24 4.98 10.13 -11.38
N ALA A 25 4.10 11.09 -11.04
CA ALA A 25 4.46 12.22 -10.19
C ALA A 25 4.85 11.77 -8.77
N PHE A 26 4.11 10.81 -8.20
CA PHE A 26 4.46 10.20 -6.92
C PHE A 26 5.85 9.55 -6.93
N ARG A 27 6.22 8.84 -8.01
CA ARG A 27 7.56 8.24 -8.13
C ARG A 27 8.64 9.31 -8.13
N THR A 28 8.46 10.40 -8.86
CA THR A 28 9.41 11.52 -8.83
C THR A 28 9.48 12.16 -7.44
N ALA A 29 8.32 12.49 -6.86
CA ALA A 29 8.20 13.18 -5.59
C ALA A 29 8.84 12.40 -4.42
N PHE A 30 8.68 11.08 -4.41
CA PHE A 30 9.19 10.16 -3.40
C PHE A 30 10.47 9.41 -3.83
N ALA A 31 11.29 10.00 -4.71
CA ALA A 31 12.60 9.46 -5.09
C ALA A 31 12.58 7.98 -5.50
N GLY A 32 11.66 7.62 -6.41
CA GLY A 32 11.45 6.26 -6.89
C GLY A 32 10.94 5.30 -5.82
N PHE A 33 10.45 5.81 -4.69
CA PHE A 33 10.11 5.02 -3.49
C PHE A 33 11.28 4.20 -2.94
N ALA A 34 12.51 4.69 -3.07
CA ALA A 34 13.66 4.09 -2.41
C ALA A 34 13.53 4.28 -0.89
N ILE A 35 13.30 3.18 -0.15
CA ILE A 35 12.98 3.20 1.29
C ILE A 35 14.00 4.04 2.07
N ASP A 36 15.30 3.76 1.90
CA ASP A 36 16.36 4.47 2.64
C ASP A 36 16.39 5.97 2.34
N THR A 37 16.07 6.35 1.10
CA THR A 37 16.03 7.76 0.69
C THR A 37 14.84 8.47 1.31
N VAL A 38 13.65 7.88 1.20
CA VAL A 38 12.42 8.48 1.76
C VAL A 38 12.46 8.48 3.28
N ALA A 39 13.11 7.51 3.93
CA ALA A 39 13.27 7.46 5.38
C ALA A 39 14.07 8.67 5.92
N ARG A 40 14.98 9.22 5.11
CA ARG A 40 15.80 10.40 5.43
C ARG A 40 15.13 11.72 5.10
N PHE A 41 13.94 11.74 4.48
CA PHE A 41 13.23 12.98 4.19
C PHE A 41 13.02 13.78 5.47
N GLY A 42 13.29 15.09 5.37
CA GLY A 42 13.19 16.05 6.45
C GLY A 42 12.12 17.13 6.21
N PRO A 43 12.09 18.17 7.05
CA PRO A 43 11.09 19.25 6.95
C PRO A 43 11.01 19.91 5.56
N ASP A 44 12.16 20.10 4.91
CA ASP A 44 12.23 20.71 3.57
C ASP A 44 11.62 19.80 2.49
N ASP A 45 11.81 18.48 2.60
CA ASP A 45 11.16 17.51 1.72
C ASP A 45 9.64 17.51 1.92
N GLU A 46 9.18 17.56 3.17
CA GLU A 46 7.74 17.61 3.45
C GLU A 46 7.11 18.90 2.90
N ALA A 47 7.79 20.05 3.05
CA ALA A 47 7.36 21.32 2.49
C ALA A 47 7.29 21.27 0.96
N ARG A 48 8.33 20.72 0.31
CA ARG A 48 8.38 20.48 -1.13
C ARG A 48 7.23 19.58 -1.60
N LEU A 49 6.97 18.48 -0.90
CA LEU A 49 5.90 17.53 -1.22
C LEU A 49 4.51 18.18 -1.10
N LEU A 50 4.30 19.05 -0.11
CA LEU A 50 3.04 19.77 0.02
C LEU A 50 2.83 20.85 -1.02
N ALA A 51 3.90 21.41 -1.57
CA ALA A 51 3.83 22.37 -2.67
C ALA A 51 3.54 21.69 -4.02
N ASP A 52 3.84 20.39 -4.17
CA ASP A 52 3.74 19.65 -5.43
C ASP A 52 2.27 19.37 -5.85
N PRO A 53 1.76 19.99 -6.93
CA PRO A 53 0.40 19.75 -7.42
C PRO A 53 0.24 18.39 -8.14
N GLY A 54 1.35 17.75 -8.51
CA GLY A 54 1.41 16.45 -9.16
C GLY A 54 0.89 15.33 -8.25
N ILE A 55 1.06 15.44 -6.94
CA ILE A 55 0.61 14.45 -5.95
C ILE A 55 -0.65 14.88 -5.20
N VAL A 56 -1.01 14.14 -4.15
CA VAL A 56 -2.09 14.50 -3.22
C VAL A 56 -1.48 15.28 -2.06
N ARG A 57 -1.76 16.59 -1.99
CA ARG A 57 -1.21 17.52 -1.00
C ARG A 57 -1.91 17.40 0.35
N ASN A 58 -1.64 16.31 1.07
CA ASN A 58 -2.17 16.05 2.40
C ASN A 58 -1.03 15.77 3.37
N ARG A 59 -0.84 16.65 4.35
CA ARG A 59 0.26 16.57 5.34
C ARG A 59 0.28 15.20 6.03
N ALA A 60 -0.84 14.77 6.61
CA ALA A 60 -0.91 13.52 7.35
C ALA A 60 -0.52 12.29 6.49
N LYS A 61 -0.87 12.25 5.21
CA LYS A 61 -0.50 11.17 4.29
C LYS A 61 0.97 11.23 3.87
N ILE A 62 1.53 12.42 3.68
CA ILE A 62 2.96 12.62 3.41
C ILE A 62 3.80 12.17 4.61
N ASP A 63 3.43 12.62 5.80
CA ASP A 63 4.11 12.24 7.05
C ASP A 63 4.00 10.73 7.28
N ALA A 64 2.86 10.12 6.93
CA ALA A 64 2.67 8.69 6.97
C ALA A 64 3.60 7.94 6.01
N ALA A 65 3.76 8.40 4.77
CA ALA A 65 4.70 7.79 3.84
C ALA A 65 6.14 7.83 4.39
N ILE A 66 6.59 8.97 4.88
CA ILE A 66 7.94 9.11 5.46
C ILE A 66 8.10 8.21 6.70
N ALA A 67 7.12 8.19 7.61
CA ALA A 67 7.13 7.30 8.77
C ALA A 67 7.15 5.82 8.36
N ASN A 68 6.39 5.44 7.34
CA ASN A 68 6.33 4.08 6.80
C ASN A 68 7.68 3.67 6.18
N ALA A 69 8.38 4.59 5.51
CA ALA A 69 9.74 4.33 5.01
C ALA A 69 10.72 4.07 6.17
N ARG A 70 10.67 4.88 7.24
CA ARG A 70 11.51 4.68 8.43
C ARG A 70 11.21 3.33 9.11
N ALA A 71 9.94 2.98 9.27
CA ALA A 71 9.53 1.70 9.81
C ALA A 71 9.99 0.53 8.92
N ALA A 72 9.88 0.66 7.60
CA ALA A 72 10.30 -0.35 6.65
C ALA A 72 11.83 -0.54 6.62
N ALA A 73 12.61 0.54 6.76
CA ALA A 73 14.07 0.49 6.84
C ALA A 73 14.57 -0.28 8.07
N GLY A 74 13.80 -0.27 9.16
CA GLY A 74 14.11 -1.00 10.39
C GLY A 74 13.68 -2.48 10.41
N LEU A 75 13.15 -3.02 9.31
CA LEU A 75 12.73 -4.43 9.25
C LEU A 75 13.93 -5.34 8.94
N PRO A 76 14.25 -6.33 9.79
CA PRO A 76 15.43 -7.19 9.60
C PRO A 76 15.37 -7.99 8.29
N ASP A 77 14.22 -8.58 7.99
CA ASP A 77 14.00 -9.40 6.78
C ASP A 77 13.40 -8.58 5.62
N GLY A 78 13.28 -7.26 5.82
CA GLY A 78 12.67 -6.33 4.86
C GLY A 78 11.14 -6.37 4.79
N LEU A 79 10.58 -5.37 4.10
CA LEU A 79 9.13 -5.18 4.01
C LEU A 79 8.41 -6.30 3.24
N ALA A 80 9.02 -6.84 2.19
CA ALA A 80 8.37 -7.88 1.39
C ALA A 80 8.14 -9.15 2.21
N ALA A 81 9.17 -9.63 2.93
CA ALA A 81 9.06 -10.81 3.79
C ALA A 81 7.96 -10.65 4.84
N LEU A 82 7.92 -9.49 5.51
CA LEU A 82 6.87 -9.18 6.48
C LEU A 82 5.46 -9.21 5.86
N LEU A 83 5.26 -8.61 4.69
CA LEU A 83 3.93 -8.57 4.09
C LEU A 83 3.49 -9.96 3.60
N TRP A 84 4.40 -10.71 2.96
CA TRP A 84 4.12 -12.07 2.48
C TRP A 84 3.90 -13.09 3.60
N SER A 85 4.40 -12.86 4.82
CA SER A 85 4.10 -13.72 5.96
C SER A 85 2.63 -13.73 6.38
N PHE A 86 1.81 -12.82 5.83
CA PHE A 86 0.36 -12.76 6.03
C PHE A 86 -0.43 -13.23 4.80
N ALA A 87 0.23 -13.67 3.73
CA ALA A 87 -0.48 -14.16 2.56
C ALA A 87 -1.30 -15.41 2.95
N PRO A 88 -2.62 -15.44 2.67
CA PRO A 88 -3.41 -16.64 2.91
C PRO A 88 -3.03 -17.75 1.91
N PRO A 89 -3.44 -19.00 2.17
CA PRO A 89 -3.41 -20.01 1.12
C PRO A 89 -4.28 -19.57 -0.07
N PRO A 90 -3.97 -20.04 -1.30
CA PRO A 90 -4.78 -19.75 -2.47
C PRO A 90 -6.26 -20.11 -2.28
N ARG A 91 -7.16 -19.30 -2.85
CA ARG A 91 -8.61 -19.61 -2.82
C ARG A 91 -8.85 -20.89 -3.62
N ALA A 92 -9.76 -21.75 -3.15
CA ALA A 92 -10.14 -22.97 -3.85
C ALA A 92 -10.79 -22.70 -5.23
N ARG A 93 -11.47 -21.55 -5.37
CA ARG A 93 -11.99 -21.03 -6.64
C ARG A 93 -11.95 -19.51 -6.66
N ARG A 94 -11.93 -18.94 -7.87
CA ARG A 94 -12.18 -17.52 -8.06
C ARG A 94 -13.61 -17.14 -7.65
N PRO A 95 -13.82 -15.92 -7.15
CA PRO A 95 -15.16 -15.39 -6.88
C PRO A 95 -15.98 -15.29 -8.18
N VAL A 96 -17.29 -15.51 -8.13
CA VAL A 96 -18.16 -15.37 -9.33
C VAL A 96 -18.76 -13.98 -9.46
N SER A 97 -18.76 -13.20 -8.38
CA SER A 97 -19.23 -11.81 -8.36
C SER A 97 -18.47 -10.98 -7.32
N PHE A 98 -18.52 -9.66 -7.44
CA PHE A 98 -17.92 -8.75 -6.46
C PHE A 98 -18.55 -8.84 -5.06
N ALA A 99 -19.76 -9.40 -4.93
CA ALA A 99 -20.37 -9.66 -3.62
C ALA A 99 -19.59 -10.73 -2.81
N GLU A 100 -18.81 -11.59 -3.48
CA GLU A 100 -17.95 -12.59 -2.83
C GLU A 100 -16.54 -12.06 -2.51
N VAL A 101 -16.25 -10.80 -2.83
CA VAL A 101 -14.97 -10.14 -2.57
C VAL A 101 -15.12 -9.28 -1.30
N PRO A 102 -14.52 -9.68 -0.17
CA PRO A 102 -14.67 -8.94 1.08
C PRO A 102 -13.91 -7.61 1.03
N ALA A 103 -14.31 -6.64 1.86
CA ALA A 103 -13.54 -5.40 2.04
C ALA A 103 -12.32 -5.58 2.96
N ALA A 104 -12.26 -6.65 3.76
CA ALA A 104 -11.16 -7.03 4.63
C ALA A 104 -11.27 -8.50 5.05
N THR A 105 -10.16 -9.15 5.39
CA THR A 105 -10.10 -10.55 5.84
C THR A 105 -9.46 -10.66 7.22
N ALA A 106 -9.35 -11.87 7.76
CA ALA A 106 -8.62 -12.12 9.01
C ALA A 106 -7.13 -11.78 8.86
N GLU A 107 -6.54 -12.14 7.72
CA GLU A 107 -5.15 -11.90 7.37
C GLU A 107 -4.88 -10.41 7.20
N SER A 108 -5.77 -9.68 6.52
CA SER A 108 -5.59 -8.23 6.34
C SER A 108 -5.71 -7.46 7.66
N LYS A 109 -6.58 -7.93 8.59
CA LYS A 109 -6.66 -7.42 9.96
C LYS A 109 -5.38 -7.70 10.75
N ALA A 110 -4.83 -8.91 10.64
CA ALA A 110 -3.58 -9.30 11.30
C ALA A 110 -2.39 -8.48 10.77
N MET A 111 -2.26 -8.35 9.45
CA MET A 111 -1.25 -7.52 8.80
C MET A 111 -1.36 -6.06 9.25
N ALA A 112 -2.56 -5.47 9.19
CA ALA A 112 -2.77 -4.08 9.62
C ALA A 112 -2.40 -3.86 11.08
N LYS A 113 -2.72 -4.81 11.97
CA LYS A 113 -2.34 -4.77 13.38
C LYS A 113 -0.82 -4.79 13.54
N GLU A 114 -0.14 -5.69 12.84
CA GLU A 114 1.31 -5.83 12.94
C GLU A 114 2.05 -4.62 12.35
N LEU A 115 1.63 -4.12 11.20
CA LEU A 115 2.19 -2.91 10.60
C LEU A 115 2.03 -1.71 11.56
N LYS A 116 0.84 -1.52 12.16
CA LYS A 116 0.64 -0.47 13.17
C LYS A 116 1.55 -0.63 14.38
N ARG A 117 1.71 -1.86 14.89
CA ARG A 117 2.62 -2.16 16.01
C ARG A 117 4.06 -1.76 15.69
N ARG A 118 4.47 -1.88 14.42
CA ARG A 118 5.80 -1.49 13.91
C ARG A 118 5.91 -0.01 13.51
N GLY A 119 4.90 0.81 13.77
CA GLY A 119 4.93 2.25 13.51
C GLY A 119 4.43 2.68 12.13
N PHE A 120 3.91 1.76 11.31
CA PHE A 120 3.28 2.14 10.05
C PHE A 120 1.94 2.87 10.30
N ARG A 121 1.63 3.82 9.43
CA ARG A 121 0.47 4.72 9.47
C ARG A 121 -0.35 4.59 8.19
N PHE A 122 -1.65 4.89 8.29
CA PHE A 122 -2.61 4.76 7.18
C PHE A 122 -2.72 3.35 6.59
N VAL A 123 -2.49 2.32 7.41
CA VAL A 123 -2.54 0.90 7.03
C VAL A 123 -3.70 0.19 7.74
N GLY A 124 -4.93 0.62 7.46
CA GLY A 124 -6.14 -0.06 7.97
C GLY A 124 -6.36 -1.43 7.34
N PRO A 125 -7.23 -2.30 7.90
CA PRO A 125 -7.51 -3.63 7.34
C PRO A 125 -7.98 -3.61 5.87
N THR A 126 -8.76 -2.61 5.47
CA THR A 126 -9.20 -2.42 4.08
C THR A 126 -8.04 -2.04 3.16
N THR A 127 -7.18 -1.12 3.60
CA THR A 127 -5.96 -0.75 2.87
C THR A 127 -5.00 -1.94 2.75
N ALA A 128 -4.85 -2.73 3.81
CA ALA A 128 -4.04 -3.94 3.79
C ALA A 128 -4.61 -4.99 2.82
N TYR A 129 -5.93 -5.16 2.76
CA TYR A 129 -6.54 -6.10 1.83
C TYR A 129 -6.43 -5.63 0.38
N ALA A 130 -6.66 -4.35 0.11
CA ALA A 130 -6.42 -3.76 -1.21
C ALA A 130 -4.97 -3.96 -1.68
N MET A 131 -4.01 -3.82 -0.76
CA MET A 131 -2.59 -4.10 -1.01
C MET A 131 -2.34 -5.58 -1.31
N MET A 132 -2.97 -6.51 -0.59
CA MET A 132 -2.88 -7.95 -0.86
C MET A 132 -3.37 -8.29 -2.27
N GLN A 133 -4.54 -7.77 -2.65
CA GLN A 133 -5.12 -7.95 -3.99
C GLN A 133 -4.18 -7.40 -5.07
N ALA A 134 -3.72 -6.18 -4.86
CA ALA A 134 -2.86 -5.47 -5.80
C ALA A 134 -1.48 -6.09 -6.04
N THR A 135 -1.00 -6.87 -5.08
CA THR A 135 0.33 -7.49 -5.09
C THR A 135 0.29 -8.98 -5.39
N GLY A 136 -0.91 -9.54 -5.57
CA GLY A 136 -1.11 -10.96 -5.89
C GLY A 136 -1.01 -11.88 -4.68
N MET A 137 -1.02 -11.36 -3.44
CA MET A 137 -1.15 -12.20 -2.25
C MET A 137 -2.52 -12.90 -2.19
N VAL A 138 -3.52 -12.31 -2.84
CA VAL A 138 -4.83 -12.93 -3.09
C VAL A 138 -5.21 -12.74 -4.55
N ASP A 139 -5.75 -13.78 -5.17
CA ASP A 139 -6.39 -13.68 -6.49
C ASP A 139 -7.89 -13.45 -6.33
N ASP A 140 -8.31 -12.20 -6.49
CA ASP A 140 -9.71 -11.77 -6.46
C ASP A 140 -10.25 -11.43 -7.86
N HIS A 141 -9.55 -11.84 -8.93
CA HIS A 141 -10.17 -11.80 -10.25
C HIS A 141 -11.42 -12.69 -10.26
N LEU A 142 -12.49 -12.20 -10.87
CA LEU A 142 -13.72 -13.00 -10.99
C LEU A 142 -13.48 -14.23 -11.89
N ALA A 143 -14.27 -15.29 -11.72
CA ALA A 143 -14.13 -16.56 -12.43
C ALA A 143 -14.17 -16.39 -13.97
N GLY A 144 -14.92 -15.41 -14.48
CA GLY A 144 -14.98 -15.06 -15.90
C GLY A 144 -13.95 -14.03 -16.36
N CYS A 145 -13.00 -13.62 -15.50
CA CYS A 145 -11.97 -12.67 -15.89
C CYS A 145 -10.99 -13.30 -16.88
N PHE A 146 -10.68 -12.59 -17.96
CA PHE A 146 -9.77 -13.04 -19.01
C PHE A 146 -8.31 -13.21 -18.54
N VAL A 147 -7.95 -12.59 -17.42
CA VAL A 147 -6.60 -12.70 -16.84
C VAL A 147 -6.38 -14.11 -16.34
N ALA A 148 -5.30 -14.76 -16.75
CA ALA A 148 -4.95 -16.10 -16.27
C ALA A 148 -4.84 -16.15 -14.74
N ALA A 149 -5.12 -17.31 -14.14
CA ALA A 149 -4.79 -17.54 -12.74
C ALA A 149 -3.27 -17.47 -12.56
N ALA A 150 -2.84 -16.80 -11.49
CA ALA A 150 -1.43 -16.71 -11.10
C ALA A 150 -0.92 -18.02 -10.48
#